data_AF-A0A2D6E2S9-F1
#
_entry.id   AF-A0A2D6E2S9-F1
#
_cell.length_a   1.000
_cell.length_b   1.000
_cell.length_c   1.000
_cell.angle_alpha   90.00
_cell.angle_beta   90.00
_cell.angle_gamma   90.00
#
_symmetry.space_group_name_H-M   'P 1'
#
loop_
_entity.id
_entity.type
_entity.pdbx_description
1 polymer ?
#
loop_
_entity_poly.entity_id
_entity_poly.type
_entity_poly.pdbx_seq_one_letter_code
_entity_poly.pdbx_strand_id
1 'polypeptide(L)'
;MSEHPEASQYKQLAKDMDFHESKKLSSDDRQVVLVDVDETICFYPKKRQYDLAEPNQENIAKINKLYDEGWYVVYWTARGGSQKSISLGKCYYEFTWRQLESWGCKFHDLSTGSKGKYIKPACDLVVDDKAKRIEEL
;
A
#
# COMPACT_ATOMS: atom_id res chain seq x y z
N MET A 1 27.55 -16.99 -15.54
CA MET A 1 27.04 -15.62 -15.77
C MET A 1 28.21 -14.67 -15.59
N SER A 2 28.48 -13.80 -16.57
CA SER A 2 29.50 -12.75 -16.44
C SER A 2 29.01 -11.70 -15.42
N GLU A 3 29.89 -11.22 -14.54
CA GLU A 3 29.55 -10.10 -13.65
C GLU A 3 29.15 -8.87 -14.47
N HIS A 4 28.19 -8.08 -13.97
CA HIS A 4 27.84 -6.80 -14.58
C HIS A 4 29.09 -5.90 -14.64
N PRO A 5 29.36 -5.18 -15.74
CA PRO A 5 30.59 -4.39 -15.93
C PRO A 5 30.88 -3.39 -14.79
N GLU A 6 29.85 -2.94 -14.09
CA GLU A 6 29.93 -1.97 -12.99
C GLU A 6 29.93 -2.60 -11.58
N ALA A 7 29.78 -3.92 -11.46
CA ALA A 7 29.67 -4.61 -10.16
C ALA A 7 30.87 -4.33 -9.24
N SER A 8 32.05 -4.10 -9.82
CA SER A 8 33.29 -3.78 -9.11
C SER A 8 33.23 -2.44 -8.36
N GLN A 9 32.48 -1.46 -8.87
CA GLN A 9 32.40 -0.12 -8.28
C GLN A 9 31.64 -0.12 -6.95
N TYR A 10 30.69 -1.03 -6.78
CA TYR A 10 29.90 -1.16 -5.56
C TYR A 10 30.65 -1.85 -4.42
N LYS A 11 31.79 -2.52 -4.69
CA LYS A 11 32.61 -3.16 -3.66
C LYS A 11 33.25 -2.15 -2.70
N GLN A 12 33.60 -0.95 -3.20
CA GLN A 12 34.13 0.12 -2.35
C GLN A 12 33.01 0.74 -1.52
N LEU A 13 31.87 1.05 -2.16
CA LEU A 13 30.68 1.56 -1.47
C LEU A 13 30.26 0.65 -0.30
N ALA A 14 30.25 -0.66 -0.49
CA ALA A 14 29.92 -1.61 0.57
C ALA A 14 30.95 -1.63 1.71
N LYS A 15 32.23 -1.30 1.47
CA LYS A 15 33.21 -1.20 2.56
C LYS A 15 33.06 0.09 3.36
N ASP A 16 32.56 1.14 2.72
CA ASP A 16 32.41 2.46 3.32
C ASP A 16 31.08 2.60 4.11
N MET A 17 30.17 1.63 3.99
CA MET A 17 28.90 1.58 4.73
C MET A 17 29.03 0.79 6.04
N ASP A 18 28.39 1.31 7.09
CA ASP A 18 28.19 0.58 8.34
C ASP A 18 26.85 -0.18 8.28
N PHE A 19 26.92 -1.50 8.13
CA PHE A 19 25.75 -2.35 7.99
C PHE A 19 25.28 -2.91 9.33
N HIS A 20 23.97 -3.13 9.45
CA HIS A 20 23.37 -3.87 10.56
C HIS A 20 22.53 -5.03 10.04
N GLU A 21 22.24 -6.00 10.89
CA GLU A 21 21.34 -7.09 10.58
C GLU A 21 19.88 -6.60 10.55
N SER A 22 19.20 -6.79 9.42
CA SER A 22 17.78 -6.48 9.29
C SER A 22 16.90 -7.62 9.82
N LYS A 23 15.81 -7.29 10.52
CA LYS A 23 14.79 -8.26 10.90
C LYS A 23 13.92 -8.65 9.70
N LYS A 24 13.39 -9.88 9.73
CA LYS A 24 12.50 -10.40 8.68
C LYS A 24 11.09 -9.79 8.74
N LEU A 25 10.62 -9.43 9.93
CA LEU A 25 9.32 -8.79 10.16
C LEU A 25 9.49 -7.29 10.36
N SER A 26 8.46 -6.54 9.97
CA SER A 26 8.58 -5.13 9.62
C SER A 26 8.74 -4.17 10.79
N SER A 27 8.11 -4.47 11.93
CA SER A 27 8.18 -3.63 13.12
C SER A 27 8.35 -4.46 14.38
N ASP A 28 9.14 -3.93 15.30
CA ASP A 28 9.56 -4.63 16.53
C ASP A 28 8.40 -4.89 17.51
N ASP A 29 7.26 -4.22 17.32
CA ASP A 29 6.14 -4.22 18.27
C ASP A 29 4.77 -4.63 17.68
N ARG A 30 4.61 -4.64 16.35
CA ARG A 30 3.33 -4.99 15.70
C ARG A 30 3.45 -5.40 14.23
N GLN A 31 2.49 -6.18 13.74
CA GLN A 31 2.41 -6.50 12.32
C GLN A 31 1.76 -5.36 11.53
N VAL A 32 2.22 -5.11 10.30
CA VAL A 32 1.71 -4.04 9.43
C VAL A 32 1.18 -4.63 8.12
N VAL A 33 -0.04 -4.25 7.74
CA VAL A 33 -0.65 -4.63 6.46
C VAL A 33 -0.94 -3.40 5.61
N LEU A 34 -0.56 -3.47 4.33
CA LEU A 34 -0.93 -2.50 3.30
C LEU A 34 -2.07 -3.05 2.47
N VAL A 35 -3.12 -2.27 2.28
CA VAL A 35 -4.34 -2.73 1.63
C VAL A 35 -4.72 -1.77 0.50
N ASP A 36 -4.77 -2.24 -0.75
CA ASP A 36 -5.33 -1.43 -1.84
C ASP A 36 -6.84 -1.23 -1.64
N VAL A 37 -7.37 -0.18 -2.25
CA VAL A 37 -8.79 0.19 -2.15
C VAL A 37 -9.56 -0.29 -3.38
N ASP A 38 -9.10 0.07 -4.57
CA ASP A 38 -9.86 -0.13 -5.81
C ASP A 38 -9.68 -1.55 -6.36
N GLU A 39 -10.78 -2.27 -6.59
CA GLU A 39 -10.82 -3.71 -6.95
C GLU A 39 -10.32 -4.66 -5.84
N THR A 40 -10.07 -4.13 -4.65
CA THR A 40 -9.71 -4.92 -3.46
C THR A 40 -10.77 -4.76 -2.36
N ILE A 41 -11.10 -3.52 -1.97
CA ILE A 41 -12.04 -3.21 -0.88
C ILE A 41 -13.36 -2.70 -1.42
N CYS A 42 -13.33 -2.06 -2.58
CA CYS A 42 -14.51 -1.63 -3.31
C CYS A 42 -14.40 -2.01 -4.79
N PHE A 43 -15.55 -2.06 -5.46
CA PHE A 43 -15.66 -2.40 -6.87
C PHE A 43 -16.51 -1.38 -7.61
N TYR A 44 -16.43 -1.38 -8.94
CA TYR A 44 -17.16 -0.45 -9.81
C TYR A 44 -18.06 -1.21 -10.79
N PRO A 45 -19.34 -1.44 -10.47
CA PRO A 45 -20.20 -2.28 -11.31
C PRO A 45 -20.54 -1.69 -12.68
N LYS A 46 -20.38 -0.36 -12.84
CA LYS A 46 -20.69 0.34 -14.09
C LYS A 46 -19.53 1.18 -14.61
N LYS A 47 -19.14 2.19 -13.82
CA LYS A 47 -18.17 3.20 -14.24
C LYS A 47 -17.15 3.40 -13.14
N ARG A 48 -15.88 3.39 -13.54
CA ARG A 48 -14.76 3.58 -12.63
C ARG A 48 -14.55 5.06 -12.30
N GLN A 49 -15.36 5.56 -11.36
CA GLN A 49 -15.24 6.88 -10.75
C GLN A 49 -15.37 6.74 -9.24
N TYR A 50 -14.44 7.33 -8.47
CA TYR A 50 -14.27 7.05 -7.04
C TYR A 50 -15.54 7.29 -6.19
N ASP A 51 -16.42 8.20 -6.59
CA ASP A 51 -17.71 8.48 -5.98
C ASP A 51 -18.78 7.40 -6.22
N LEU A 52 -18.57 6.56 -7.23
CA LEU A 52 -19.44 5.43 -7.61
C LEU A 52 -18.89 4.08 -7.13
N ALA A 53 -17.85 4.09 -6.29
CA ALA A 53 -17.30 2.86 -5.71
C ALA A 53 -18.31 2.22 -4.75
N GLU A 54 -18.54 0.92 -4.90
CA GLU A 54 -19.40 0.13 -4.02
C GLU A 54 -18.54 -0.74 -3.09
N PRO A 55 -18.72 -0.68 -1.76
CA PRO A 55 -17.90 -1.45 -0.82
C PRO A 55 -18.18 -2.94 -0.91
N ASN A 56 -17.14 -3.76 -0.81
CA ASN A 56 -17.27 -5.19 -0.60
C ASN A 56 -17.17 -5.51 0.90
N GLN A 57 -18.32 -5.74 1.52
CA GLN A 57 -18.43 -5.98 2.95
C GLN A 57 -17.69 -7.24 3.42
N GLU A 58 -17.56 -8.26 2.59
CA GLU A 58 -16.80 -9.47 2.93
C GLU A 58 -15.30 -9.18 3.01
N ASN A 59 -14.76 -8.37 2.09
CA ASN A 59 -13.35 -7.98 2.11
C ASN A 59 -13.06 -6.99 3.25
N ILE A 60 -13.97 -6.05 3.51
CA ILE A 60 -13.88 -5.17 4.68
C ILE A 60 -13.85 -5.98 5.97
N ALA A 61 -14.69 -7.00 6.12
CA ALA A 61 -14.68 -7.86 7.30
C ALA A 61 -13.34 -8.59 7.51
N LYS A 62 -12.67 -9.04 6.43
CA LYS A 62 -11.33 -9.66 6.51
C LYS A 62 -10.28 -8.67 7.02
N ILE A 63 -10.31 -7.42 6.56
CA ILE A 63 -9.37 -6.38 7.01
C ILE A 63 -9.67 -5.93 8.43
N ASN A 64 -10.95 -5.75 8.78
CA ASN A 64 -11.36 -5.41 10.14
C ASN A 64 -10.94 -6.49 11.14
N LYS A 65 -10.96 -7.77 10.75
CA LYS A 65 -10.43 -8.86 11.57
C LYS A 65 -8.94 -8.69 11.87
N LEU A 66 -8.12 -8.32 10.87
CA LEU A 66 -6.69 -8.03 11.10
C LEU A 66 -6.52 -6.87 12.09
N TYR A 67 -7.30 -5.79 11.93
CA TYR A 67 -7.31 -4.69 12.89
C TYR A 67 -7.62 -5.17 14.31
N ASP A 68 -8.68 -5.98 14.46
CA ASP A 68 -9.12 -6.52 15.75
C ASP A 68 -8.11 -7.51 16.37
N GLU A 69 -7.27 -8.14 15.54
CA GLU A 69 -6.14 -8.98 15.95
C GLU A 69 -4.87 -8.18 16.29
N GLY A 70 -4.92 -6.84 16.22
CA GLY A 70 -3.82 -5.95 16.61
C GLY A 70 -2.88 -5.55 15.48
N TRP A 71 -3.23 -5.84 14.22
CA TRP A 71 -2.44 -5.37 13.07
C TRP A 71 -2.59 -3.88 12.85
N TYR A 72 -1.50 -3.24 12.44
CA TYR A 72 -1.53 -1.87 11.93
C TYR A 72 -1.98 -1.87 10.46
N VAL A 73 -3.26 -1.58 10.26
CA VAL A 73 -3.87 -1.48 8.92
C VAL A 73 -3.62 -0.11 8.31
N VAL A 74 -2.98 -0.09 7.14
CA VAL A 74 -2.79 1.08 6.28
C VAL A 74 -3.50 0.85 4.95
N TYR A 75 -4.49 1.68 4.63
CA TYR A 75 -5.00 1.71 3.25
C TYR A 75 -4.01 2.45 2.36
N TRP A 76 -3.57 1.79 1.29
CA TRP A 76 -2.53 2.27 0.40
C TRP A 76 -3.00 2.18 -1.04
N THR A 77 -3.35 3.32 -1.63
CA THR A 77 -3.98 3.36 -2.96
C THR A 77 -3.40 4.42 -3.86
N ALA A 78 -3.38 4.18 -5.17
CA ALA A 78 -2.90 5.13 -6.16
C ALA A 78 -3.91 6.24 -6.52
N ARG A 79 -5.08 6.33 -5.84
CA ARG A 79 -6.09 7.37 -6.15
C ARG A 79 -5.48 8.78 -6.14
N GLY A 80 -5.64 9.50 -7.25
CA GLY A 80 -5.06 10.84 -7.41
C GLY A 80 -3.58 10.88 -7.82
N GLY A 81 -2.91 9.74 -7.96
CA GLY A 81 -1.48 9.66 -8.34
C GLY A 81 -1.23 9.60 -9.85
N SER A 82 -2.28 9.51 -10.67
CA SER A 82 -2.10 9.52 -12.13
C SER A 82 -1.65 10.90 -12.62
N GLN A 83 -0.85 10.95 -13.70
CA GLN A 83 -0.40 12.21 -14.31
C GLN A 83 -1.56 13.18 -14.62
N LYS A 84 -2.71 12.63 -15.03
CA LYS A 84 -3.93 13.40 -15.25
C LYS A 84 -4.51 13.99 -13.96
N SER A 85 -4.49 13.25 -12.86
CA SER A 85 -4.95 13.78 -11.56
C SER A 85 -4.01 14.88 -11.07
N ILE A 86 -2.70 14.66 -11.21
CA ILE A 86 -1.66 15.63 -10.86
C ILE A 86 -1.83 16.92 -11.67
N SER A 87 -1.97 16.84 -13.00
CA SER A 87 -2.12 18.02 -13.85
C SER A 87 -3.40 18.82 -13.58
N LEU A 88 -4.43 18.18 -13.01
CA LEU A 88 -5.68 18.82 -12.60
C LEU A 88 -5.68 19.26 -11.13
N GLY A 89 -4.57 19.10 -10.40
CA GLY A 89 -4.46 19.43 -8.98
C GLY A 89 -5.44 18.65 -8.09
N LYS A 90 -5.83 17.43 -8.49
CA LYS A 90 -6.82 16.62 -7.77
C LYS A 90 -6.18 15.87 -6.60
N CYS A 91 -6.70 16.09 -5.41
CA CYS A 91 -6.39 15.32 -4.22
C CYS A 91 -7.64 14.60 -3.71
N TYR A 92 -7.58 13.27 -3.59
CA TYR A 92 -8.71 12.43 -3.18
C TYR A 92 -8.59 11.90 -1.75
N TYR A 93 -7.66 12.42 -0.95
CA TYR A 93 -7.38 11.93 0.40
C TYR A 93 -8.58 12.02 1.33
N GLU A 94 -9.09 13.23 1.56
CA GLU A 94 -10.21 13.45 2.50
C GLU A 94 -11.47 12.71 2.06
N PHE A 95 -11.71 12.66 0.74
CA PHE A 95 -12.81 11.90 0.17
C PHE A 95 -12.67 10.40 0.46
N THR A 96 -11.49 9.84 0.20
CA THR A 96 -11.23 8.40 0.39
C THR A 96 -11.26 8.03 1.87
N TRP A 97 -10.73 8.88 2.76
CA TRP A 97 -10.80 8.68 4.21
C TRP A 97 -12.25 8.55 4.69
N ARG A 98 -13.08 9.54 4.38
CA ARG A 98 -14.50 9.55 4.78
C ARG A 98 -15.28 8.41 4.14
N GLN A 99 -14.93 8.04 2.91
CA GLN A 99 -15.54 6.92 2.23
C GLN A 99 -15.25 5.61 2.96
N LEU A 100 -13.99 5.34 3.33
CA LEU A 100 -13.61 4.16 4.11
C LEU A 100 -14.30 4.12 5.49
N GLU A 101 -14.36 5.25 6.20
CA GLU A 101 -15.10 5.36 7.46
C GLU A 101 -16.60 5.05 7.26
N SER A 102 -17.21 5.61 6.20
CA SER A 102 -18.63 5.39 5.91
C SER A 102 -18.96 3.95 5.56
N TRP A 103 -17.98 3.18 5.08
CA TRP A 103 -18.12 1.76 4.77
C TRP A 103 -17.88 0.85 5.97
N GLY A 104 -17.47 1.41 7.11
CA GLY A 104 -17.19 0.66 8.34
C GLY A 104 -15.79 0.04 8.39
N CYS A 105 -14.84 0.55 7.60
CA CYS A 105 -13.45 0.09 7.66
C CYS A 105 -12.79 0.56 8.96
N LYS A 106 -12.09 -0.35 9.64
CA LYS A 106 -11.21 -0.06 10.78
C LYS A 106 -9.76 0.01 10.29
N PHE A 107 -9.12 1.15 10.46
CA PHE A 107 -7.76 1.39 9.98
C PHE A 107 -7.07 2.49 10.77
N HIS A 108 -5.74 2.59 10.61
CA HIS A 108 -4.94 3.57 11.34
C HIS A 108 -4.43 4.70 10.45
N ASP A 109 -4.11 4.39 9.19
CA ASP A 109 -3.55 5.35 8.25
C ASP A 109 -4.13 5.13 6.84
N LEU A 110 -4.13 6.21 6.07
CA LEU A 110 -4.40 6.22 4.63
C LEU A 110 -3.22 6.88 3.93
N SER A 111 -2.80 6.31 2.82
CA SER A 111 -1.98 7.00 1.83
C SER A 111 -2.59 6.82 0.44
N THR A 112 -2.86 7.94 -0.23
CA THR A 112 -3.40 7.97 -1.59
C THR A 112 -2.27 8.07 -2.61
N GLY A 113 -2.53 8.48 -3.86
CA GLY A 113 -1.51 8.89 -4.84
C GLY A 113 -1.15 10.39 -4.81
N SER A 114 -1.83 11.19 -4.00
CA SER A 114 -1.64 12.65 -3.88
C SER A 114 -1.31 13.22 -2.48
N LYS A 115 -1.62 12.51 -1.40
CA LYS A 115 -1.30 12.82 0.01
C LYS A 115 -1.16 11.54 0.83
N GLY A 116 -0.29 11.54 1.85
CA GLY A 116 -0.02 10.42 2.74
C GLY A 116 1.48 10.11 2.89
N LYS A 117 1.80 8.95 3.46
CA LYS A 117 3.18 8.43 3.58
C LYS A 117 3.51 7.54 2.36
N TYR A 118 4.19 8.12 1.38
CA TYR A 118 4.56 7.45 0.12
C TYR A 118 5.80 6.57 0.19
N ILE A 119 6.64 6.79 1.20
CA ILE A 119 7.84 5.99 1.41
C ILE A 119 7.38 4.56 1.68
N LYS A 120 7.95 3.58 0.95
CA LYS A 120 7.65 2.16 1.14
C LYS A 120 7.71 1.84 2.63
N PRO A 121 6.56 1.58 3.28
CA PRO A 121 6.57 1.33 4.70
C PRO A 121 7.16 -0.06 4.93
N ALA A 122 7.79 -0.24 6.09
CA ALA A 122 8.04 -1.57 6.58
C ALA A 122 6.67 -2.24 6.74
N CYS A 123 6.44 -3.34 6.01
CA CYS A 123 5.18 -4.08 6.05
C CYS A 123 5.42 -5.59 6.04
N ASP A 124 4.48 -6.34 6.62
CA ASP A 124 4.50 -7.81 6.68
C ASP A 124 3.58 -8.44 5.63
N LEU A 125 2.54 -7.71 5.22
CA LEU A 125 1.55 -8.17 4.25
C LEU A 125 1.13 -7.04 3.30
N VAL A 126 0.96 -7.37 2.03
CA VAL A 126 0.32 -6.51 1.03
C VAL A 126 -0.89 -7.25 0.48
N VAL A 127 -2.06 -6.62 0.55
CA VAL A 127 -3.32 -7.10 -0.02
C VAL A 127 -3.70 -6.16 -1.15
N ASP A 128 -3.53 -6.61 -2.38
CA ASP A 128 -3.67 -5.78 -3.58
C ASP A 128 -4.04 -6.68 -4.76
N ASP A 129 -5.06 -6.30 -5.54
CA ASP A 129 -5.50 -7.03 -6.74
C ASP A 129 -4.44 -7.08 -7.84
N LYS A 130 -3.44 -6.20 -7.78
CA LYS A 130 -2.34 -6.07 -8.74
C LYS A 130 -1.02 -6.64 -8.21
N ALA A 131 -0.97 -7.16 -6.99
CA ALA A 131 0.22 -7.82 -6.49
C ALA A 131 0.42 -9.18 -7.16
N LYS A 132 1.69 -9.52 -7.42
CA LYS A 132 2.12 -10.85 -7.86
C LYS A 132 3.38 -11.24 -7.11
N ARG A 133 3.48 -12.52 -6.75
CA ARG A 133 4.76 -13.11 -6.33
C ARG A 133 5.65 -13.31 -7.56
N ILE A 134 6.96 -13.35 -7.35
CA ILE A 134 7.91 -13.50 -8.47
C ILE A 134 7.72 -14.83 -9.19
N GLU A 135 7.26 -15.86 -8.48
CA GLU A 135 6.95 -17.19 -9.02
C GLU A 135 5.64 -17.24 -9.85
N GLU A 136 4.88 -16.14 -9.91
CA GLU A 136 3.62 -16.01 -10.66
C GLU A 136 3.77 -15.18 -11.95
N LEU A 137 5.02 -14.88 -12.33
CA LEU A 137 5.41 -14.32 -13.62
C LEU A 137 5.91 -15.44 -14.55
#